data_AF-A0A8S9U248-F1
#
_entry.id   AF-A0A8S9U248-F1
#
_cell.length_a   1.000
_cell.length_b   1.000
_cell.length_c   1.000
_cell.angle_alpha   90.00
_cell.angle_beta   90.00
_cell.angle_gamma   90.00
#
_symmetry.space_group_name_H-M   'P 1'
#
loop_
_entity.id
_entity.type
_entity.pdbx_description
1 polymer ?
#
loop_
_entity_poly.entity_id
_entity_poly.type
_entity_poly.pdbx_seq_one_letter_code
_entity_poly.pdbx_strand_id
1 'polypeptide(L)'
;MYAAEFRWRAIVLHYAYSVPCDQVGRIFGVSGRTVSRWYLQFKQNGHVDSGKQPKKSRHNAEMLSFVSDYVSGSPCFYVEELQEELRQRFGHNVKGVSATSVLRMLRFELGLSRKILERRAREAVPQEIEGFMVKTSSEAR
;
A
#
# COMPACT_ATOMS: atom_id res chain seq x y z
N MET A 1 4.04 -8.83 21.65
CA MET A 1 5.24 -8.24 21.00
C MET A 1 5.98 -7.44 22.06
N TYR A 2 7.25 -7.75 22.38
CA TYR A 2 8.00 -6.99 23.40
C TYR A 2 8.11 -5.52 23.00
N ALA A 3 7.97 -4.61 23.97
CA ALA A 3 8.11 -3.17 23.78
C ALA A 3 9.48 -2.82 23.16
N ALA A 4 9.56 -1.77 22.35
CA ALA A 4 10.80 -1.38 21.68
C ALA A 4 11.95 -1.13 22.66
N GLU A 5 11.66 -0.46 23.79
CA GLU A 5 12.55 -0.24 24.93
C GLU A 5 13.26 -1.52 25.40
N PHE A 6 12.50 -2.62 25.50
CA PHE A 6 13.02 -3.89 25.97
C PHE A 6 14.06 -4.47 25.01
N ARG A 7 13.79 -4.39 23.70
CA ARG A 7 14.72 -4.87 22.68
C ARG A 7 15.96 -3.98 22.62
N TRP A 8 15.79 -2.66 22.73
CA TRP A 8 16.91 -1.73 22.79
C TRP A 8 17.86 -2.07 23.95
N ARG A 9 17.33 -2.31 25.15
CA ARG A 9 18.16 -2.73 26.30
C ARG A 9 18.89 -4.05 26.05
N ALA A 10 18.22 -5.04 25.44
CA ALA A 10 18.85 -6.30 25.06
C ALA A 10 19.97 -6.11 24.01
N ILE A 11 19.76 -5.25 23.02
CA ILE A 11 20.78 -4.92 22.02
C ILE A 11 21.94 -4.16 22.63
N VAL A 12 21.71 -3.18 23.50
CA VAL A 12 22.79 -2.46 24.18
C VAL A 12 23.67 -3.42 24.99
N LEU A 13 23.06 -4.32 25.76
CA LEU A 13 23.79 -5.34 26.52
C LEU A 13 24.62 -6.27 25.62
N HIS A 14 24.07 -6.71 24.49
CA HIS A 14 24.80 -7.56 23.57
C HIS A 14 25.88 -6.82 22.77
N TYR A 15 25.53 -5.69 22.17
CA TYR A 15 26.35 -4.99 21.18
C TYR A 15 27.37 -4.02 21.80
N ALA A 16 26.99 -3.25 22.82
CA ALA A 16 27.88 -2.27 23.44
C ALA A 16 28.71 -2.88 24.57
N TYR A 17 28.11 -3.80 25.33
CA TYR A 17 28.75 -4.43 26.48
C TYR A 17 29.23 -5.86 26.22
N SER A 18 29.12 -6.36 24.98
CA SER A 18 29.61 -7.68 24.56
C SER A 18 29.06 -8.87 25.38
N VAL A 19 27.87 -8.72 25.98
CA VAL A 19 27.26 -9.79 26.78
C VAL A 19 26.72 -10.88 25.83
N PRO A 20 26.99 -12.17 26.08
CA PRO A 20 26.50 -13.25 25.23
C PRO A 20 24.97 -13.27 25.13
N CYS A 21 24.44 -13.56 23.93
CA CYS A 21 23.00 -13.60 23.66
C CYS A 21 22.22 -14.51 24.63
N ASP A 22 22.79 -15.63 25.06
CA ASP A 22 22.13 -16.54 26.01
C ASP A 22 22.04 -15.97 27.42
N GLN A 23 23.01 -15.15 27.83
CA GLN A 23 22.98 -14.45 29.11
C GLN A 23 21.98 -13.28 29.07
N VAL A 24 21.99 -12.50 27.99
CA VAL A 24 20.98 -11.47 27.75
C VAL A 24 19.58 -12.10 27.73
N GLY A 25 19.42 -13.22 27.04
CA GLY A 25 18.16 -13.97 26.98
C GLY A 25 17.66 -14.37 28.37
N ARG A 26 18.53 -14.88 29.24
CA ARG A 26 18.19 -15.22 30.63
C ARG A 26 17.71 -14.00 31.43
N ILE A 27 18.38 -12.85 31.32
CA ILE A 27 17.98 -11.60 32.01
C ILE A 27 16.57 -11.16 31.60
N PHE A 28 16.28 -11.27 30.31
CA PHE A 28 15.05 -10.77 29.71
C PHE A 28 13.95 -11.84 29.60
N GLY A 29 14.19 -13.10 30.00
CA GLY A 29 13.21 -14.18 29.85
C GLY A 29 12.88 -14.53 28.39
N VAL A 30 13.87 -14.41 27.49
CA VAL A 30 13.76 -14.77 26.07
C VAL A 30 14.88 -15.71 25.65
N SER A 31 14.71 -16.45 24.55
CA SER A 31 15.79 -17.28 24.04
C SER A 31 16.97 -16.43 23.51
N GLY A 32 18.21 -16.92 23.62
CA GLY A 32 19.37 -16.26 23.01
C GLY A 32 19.23 -16.11 21.50
N ARG A 33 18.56 -17.06 20.83
CA ARG A 33 18.15 -16.95 19.42
C ARG A 33 17.29 -15.73 19.14
N THR A 34 16.38 -15.36 20.05
CA THR A 34 15.55 -14.16 19.92
C THR A 34 16.41 -12.90 19.98
N VAL A 35 17.35 -12.82 20.93
CA VAL A 35 18.29 -11.70 21.05
C VAL A 35 19.16 -11.59 19.81
N SER A 36 19.70 -12.71 19.32
CA SER A 36 20.49 -12.78 18.10
C SER A 36 19.72 -12.27 16.88
N ARG A 37 18.43 -12.63 16.74
CA ARG A 37 17.56 -12.10 15.67
C ARG A 37 17.38 -10.60 15.76
N TRP A 38 17.12 -10.06 16.96
CA TRP A 38 17.01 -8.61 17.14
C TRP A 38 18.32 -7.90 16.81
N TYR A 39 19.46 -8.50 17.16
CA TYR A 39 20.77 -7.93 16.86
C TYR A 39 21.04 -7.90 15.35
N LEU A 40 20.78 -9.00 14.66
CA LEU A 40 20.93 -9.06 13.21
C LEU A 40 20.03 -8.02 12.52
N GLN A 41 18.79 -7.86 12.99
CA GLN A 41 17.86 -6.88 12.46
C GLN A 41 18.33 -5.44 12.71
N PHE A 42 18.86 -5.15 13.91
CA PHE A 42 19.48 -3.86 14.21
C PHE A 42 20.68 -3.59 13.30
N LYS A 43 21.53 -4.59 13.04
CA LYS A 43 22.67 -4.45 12.12
C LYS A 43 22.25 -4.17 10.67
N GLN A 44 21.11 -4.70 10.24
CA GLN A 44 20.59 -4.51 8.89
C GLN A 44 19.84 -3.18 8.72
N ASN A 45 18.96 -2.85 9.66
CA ASN A 45 17.98 -1.76 9.49
C ASN A 45 18.25 -0.55 10.39
N GLY A 46 19.22 -0.63 11.30
CA GLY A 46 19.49 0.40 12.32
C GLY A 46 18.43 0.47 13.44
N HIS A 47 17.41 -0.41 13.44
CA HIS A 47 16.31 -0.38 14.40
C HIS A 47 15.89 -1.78 14.87
N VAL A 48 15.52 -1.89 16.15
CA VAL A 48 15.04 -3.14 16.79
C VAL A 48 13.60 -3.53 16.44
N ASP A 49 12.93 -2.71 15.63
CA ASP A 49 11.57 -2.98 15.16
C ASP A 49 11.62 -3.32 13.69
N SER A 50 10.90 -4.36 13.31
CA SER A 50 10.96 -4.96 11.97
C SER A 50 10.28 -4.10 10.90
N GLY A 51 9.95 -2.85 11.24
CA GLY A 51 9.13 -1.96 10.43
C GLY A 51 7.77 -2.58 10.12
N LYS A 52 7.00 -1.88 9.28
CA LYS A 52 5.90 -2.53 8.56
C LYS A 52 6.54 -3.35 7.46
N GLN A 53 6.43 -4.68 7.52
CA GLN A 53 6.79 -5.53 6.40
C GLN A 53 6.08 -5.01 5.14
N PRO A 54 6.77 -4.90 4.00
CA PRO A 54 6.14 -4.48 2.76
C PRO A 54 4.97 -5.44 2.50
N LYS A 55 3.74 -4.92 2.53
CA LYS A 55 2.57 -5.71 2.18
C LYS A 55 2.72 -6.07 0.72
N LYS A 56 2.78 -7.37 0.42
CA LYS A 56 2.64 -7.85 -0.96
C LYS A 56 1.32 -7.28 -1.49
N SER A 57 1.40 -6.54 -2.60
CA SER A 57 0.20 -6.08 -3.30
C SER A 57 -0.65 -7.31 -3.65
N ARG A 58 -1.96 -7.16 -3.53
CA ARG A 58 -2.91 -8.22 -3.90
C ARG A 58 -3.10 -8.31 -5.40
N HIS A 59 -2.70 -7.28 -6.14
CA HIS A 59 -2.88 -7.15 -7.57
C HIS A 59 -1.52 -7.28 -8.27
N ASN A 60 -1.53 -7.74 -9.52
CA ASN A 60 -0.30 -7.79 -10.31
C ASN A 60 0.13 -6.36 -10.69
N ALA A 61 1.43 -6.18 -10.97
CA ALA A 61 1.97 -4.87 -11.34
C ALA A 61 1.34 -4.30 -12.62
N GLU A 62 0.98 -5.19 -13.56
CA GLU A 62 0.32 -4.82 -14.82
C GLU A 62 -1.07 -4.18 -14.60
N MET A 63 -1.91 -4.76 -13.75
CA MET A 63 -3.20 -4.20 -13.38
C MET A 63 -3.05 -2.86 -12.69
N LEU A 64 -2.08 -2.72 -11.78
CA LEU A 64 -1.81 -1.45 -11.11
C LEU A 64 -1.38 -0.36 -12.09
N SER A 65 -0.51 -0.69 -13.05
CA SER A 65 -0.13 0.23 -14.12
C SER A 65 -1.34 0.67 -14.93
N PHE A 66 -2.14 -0.30 -15.39
CA PHE A 66 -3.34 -0.01 -16.16
C PHE A 66 -4.32 0.91 -15.42
N VAL A 67 -4.60 0.64 -14.15
CA VAL A 67 -5.51 1.46 -13.34
C VAL A 67 -4.94 2.86 -13.14
N SER A 68 -3.63 2.98 -12.89
CA SER A 68 -2.96 4.28 -12.78
C SER A 68 -3.11 5.11 -14.06
N ASP A 69 -2.91 4.49 -15.23
CA ASP A 69 -3.01 5.14 -16.53
C ASP A 69 -4.46 5.53 -16.85
N TYR A 70 -5.41 4.62 -16.61
CA TYR A 70 -6.84 4.87 -16.79
C TYR A 70 -7.32 6.07 -15.96
N VAL A 71 -7.02 6.08 -14.65
CA VAL A 71 -7.44 7.15 -13.73
C VAL A 71 -6.75 8.49 -14.04
N SER A 72 -5.59 8.46 -14.69
CA SER A 72 -4.88 9.68 -15.09
C SER A 72 -5.44 10.25 -16.40
N GLY A 73 -5.94 9.40 -17.30
CA GLY A 73 -6.62 9.82 -18.54
C GLY A 73 -8.10 10.17 -18.37
N SER A 74 -8.78 9.57 -17.38
CA SER A 74 -10.19 9.81 -17.05
C SER A 74 -10.34 9.99 -15.53
N PRO A 75 -10.15 11.21 -15.00
CA PRO A 75 -10.18 11.45 -13.56
C PRO A 75 -11.59 11.52 -12.95
N CYS A 76 -12.65 11.67 -13.75
CA CYS A 76 -14.04 11.67 -13.30
C CYS A 76 -14.79 10.34 -13.54
N PHE A 77 -14.05 9.24 -13.72
CA PHE A 77 -14.60 7.90 -13.91
C PHE A 77 -15.53 7.45 -12.78
N TYR A 78 -16.52 6.62 -13.12
CA TYR A 78 -17.27 5.84 -12.15
C TYR A 78 -16.54 4.55 -11.79
N VAL A 79 -16.69 4.07 -10.56
CA VAL A 79 -16.03 2.84 -10.12
C VAL A 79 -16.50 1.65 -10.97
N GLU A 80 -17.76 1.64 -11.35
CA GLU A 80 -18.40 0.63 -12.19
C GLU A 80 -17.78 0.56 -13.60
N GLU A 81 -17.43 1.71 -14.19
CA GLU A 81 -16.74 1.78 -15.48
C GLU A 81 -15.34 1.15 -15.36
N LEU A 82 -14.59 1.54 -14.34
CA LEU A 82 -13.27 0.97 -14.08
C LEU A 82 -13.35 -0.55 -13.81
N GLN A 83 -14.40 -1.03 -13.13
CA GLN A 83 -14.61 -2.46 -12.94
C GLN A 83 -14.82 -3.19 -14.26
N GLU A 84 -15.58 -2.60 -15.19
CA GLU A 84 -15.86 -3.22 -16.48
C GLU A 84 -14.61 -3.25 -17.37
N GLU A 85 -13.87 -2.15 -17.42
CA GLU A 85 -12.58 -2.06 -18.11
C GLU A 85 -11.57 -3.10 -17.59
N LEU A 86 -11.53 -3.31 -16.28
CA LEU A 86 -10.71 -4.34 -15.65
C LEU A 86 -11.14 -5.76 -16.05
N ARG A 87 -12.44 -6.02 -16.15
CA ARG A 87 -12.97 -7.33 -16.60
C ARG A 87 -12.71 -7.57 -18.08
N GLN A 88 -12.83 -6.54 -18.91
CA GLN A 88 -12.55 -6.65 -20.33
C GLN A 88 -11.07 -6.95 -20.58
N ARG A 89 -10.17 -6.28 -19.85
CA ARG A 89 -8.72 -6.42 -20.05
C ARG A 89 -8.12 -7.67 -19.41
N PHE A 90 -8.55 -8.04 -18.21
CA PHE A 90 -7.98 -9.15 -17.43
C PHE A 90 -8.89 -10.38 -17.34
N GLY A 91 -10.02 -10.36 -18.04
CA GLY A 91 -11.03 -11.42 -18.09
C GLY A 91 -12.11 -11.29 -17.01
N HIS A 92 -13.34 -11.75 -17.30
CA HIS A 92 -14.48 -11.62 -16.39
C HIS A 92 -14.31 -12.31 -15.02
N ASN A 93 -13.43 -13.31 -14.92
CA ASN A 93 -13.17 -14.06 -13.68
C ASN A 93 -12.02 -13.48 -12.83
N VAL A 94 -11.54 -12.27 -13.16
CA VAL A 94 -10.48 -11.60 -12.42
C VAL A 94 -10.87 -11.37 -10.96
N LYS A 95 -9.98 -11.75 -10.04
CA LYS A 95 -10.19 -11.54 -8.58
C LYS A 95 -9.80 -10.12 -8.21
N GLY A 96 -10.42 -9.58 -7.16
CA GLY A 96 -10.06 -8.25 -6.63
C GLY A 96 -10.69 -7.07 -7.38
N VAL A 97 -11.74 -7.32 -8.19
CA VAL A 97 -12.41 -6.26 -8.98
C VAL A 97 -13.81 -5.95 -8.43
N SER A 98 -14.11 -6.28 -7.17
CA SER A 98 -15.29 -5.70 -6.50
C SER A 98 -15.09 -4.19 -6.30
N ALA A 99 -16.16 -3.40 -6.25
CA ALA A 99 -16.07 -1.96 -6.02
C ALA A 99 -15.23 -1.61 -4.78
N THR A 100 -15.43 -2.37 -3.70
CA THR A 100 -14.63 -2.26 -2.46
C THR A 100 -13.15 -2.59 -2.66
N SER A 101 -12.82 -3.55 -3.51
CA SER A 101 -11.44 -3.93 -3.81
C SER A 101 -10.75 -2.89 -4.70
N VAL A 102 -11.45 -2.38 -5.71
CA VAL A 102 -10.98 -1.28 -6.57
C VAL A 102 -10.71 -0.02 -5.74
N LEU A 103 -11.65 0.40 -4.89
CA LEU A 103 -11.44 1.55 -4.00
C LEU A 103 -10.25 1.37 -3.05
N ARG A 104 -10.02 0.13 -2.56
CA ARG A 104 -8.84 -0.18 -1.75
C ARG A 104 -7.55 -0.14 -2.57
N MET A 105 -7.57 -0.63 -3.81
CA MET A 105 -6.44 -0.59 -4.73
C MET A 105 -6.02 0.86 -4.99
N LEU A 106 -6.99 1.72 -5.37
CA LEU A 106 -6.77 3.15 -5.57
C LEU A 106 -6.12 3.80 -4.33
N ARG A 107 -6.70 3.57 -3.15
CA ARG A 107 -6.22 4.23 -1.92
C ARG A 107 -4.88 3.70 -1.41
N PHE A 108 -4.71 2.39 -1.33
CA PHE A 108 -3.62 1.76 -0.57
C PHE A 108 -2.47 1.26 -1.44
N GLU A 109 -2.73 0.96 -2.71
CA GLU A 109 -1.71 0.44 -3.61
C GLU A 109 -1.22 1.54 -4.57
N LEU A 110 -2.11 2.40 -5.04
CA LEU A 110 -1.78 3.53 -5.92
C LEU A 110 -1.64 4.87 -5.18
N GLY A 111 -1.98 4.93 -3.89
CA GLY A 111 -1.87 6.17 -3.10
C GLY A 111 -2.84 7.28 -3.53
N LEU A 112 -3.84 6.96 -4.34
CA LEU A 112 -4.87 7.88 -4.83
C LEU A 112 -5.91 8.10 -3.73
N SER A 113 -5.60 9.05 -2.85
CA SER A 113 -6.55 9.48 -1.82
C SER A 113 -7.76 10.19 -2.44
N ARG A 114 -8.88 10.20 -1.72
CA ARG A 114 -10.08 10.96 -2.09
C ARG A 114 -9.75 12.42 -2.48
N LYS A 115 -8.89 13.08 -1.71
CA LYS A 115 -8.45 14.47 -1.97
C LYS A 115 -7.72 14.60 -3.31
N ILE A 116 -6.91 13.61 -3.68
CA ILE A 116 -6.19 13.61 -4.97
C ILE A 116 -7.19 13.41 -6.11
N LEU A 117 -8.11 12.45 -5.99
CA LEU A 117 -9.13 12.18 -7.00
C LEU A 117 -10.05 13.40 -7.19
N GLU A 118 -10.58 13.99 -6.11
CA GLU A 118 -11.42 15.20 -6.17
C GLU A 118 -10.67 16.42 -6.74
N ARG A 119 -9.37 16.55 -6.51
CA ARG A 119 -8.57 17.61 -7.12
C ARG A 119 -8.44 17.38 -8.63
N ARG A 120 -8.06 16.18 -9.06
CA ARG A 120 -7.93 15.84 -10.48
C ARG A 120 -9.25 16.00 -11.22
N ALA A 121 -10.35 15.54 -10.62
CA ALA A 121 -11.68 15.72 -11.17
C ALA A 121 -11.96 17.22 -11.36
N ARG A 122 -11.78 18.06 -10.34
CA ARG A 122 -11.97 19.52 -10.48
C ARG A 122 -11.08 20.18 -11.54
N GLU A 123 -9.86 19.69 -11.73
CA GLU A 123 -8.93 20.20 -12.75
C GLU A 123 -9.35 19.76 -14.17
N ALA A 124 -9.96 18.59 -14.32
CA ALA A 124 -10.46 18.06 -15.59
C ALA A 124 -11.88 18.51 -15.94
N VAL A 125 -12.71 18.80 -14.93
CA VAL A 125 -14.11 19.25 -15.05
C VAL A 125 -14.30 20.39 -16.06
N PRO A 126 -13.42 21.39 -16.21
CA PRO A 126 -13.57 22.40 -17.26
C PRO A 126 -13.60 21.82 -18.68
N GLN A 127 -12.78 20.80 -18.94
CA GLN A 127 -12.68 20.14 -20.25
C GLN A 127 -13.77 19.08 -20.44
N GLU A 128 -14.11 18.36 -19.36
CA GLU A 128 -15.14 17.32 -19.40
C GLU A 128 -16.57 17.87 -19.37
N ILE A 129 -16.83 19.05 -18.77
CA ILE A 129 -18.12 19.73 -18.89
C ILE A 129 -18.43 20.00 -20.37
N GLU A 130 -17.46 20.49 -21.14
CA GLU A 130 -17.65 20.72 -22.58
C GLU A 130 -17.98 19.40 -23.30
N GLY A 131 -17.24 18.33 -23.02
CA GLY A 131 -17.51 17.00 -23.58
C GLY A 131 -18.88 16.42 -23.20
N PHE A 132 -19.28 16.56 -21.93
CA PHE A 132 -20.57 16.10 -21.43
C PHE A 132 -21.73 16.92 -22.01
N MET A 133 -21.57 18.24 -22.12
CA MET A 133 -22.56 19.13 -22.76
C MET A 133 -22.75 18.80 -24.24
N VAL A 134 -21.67 18.47 -24.96
CA VAL A 134 -21.75 18.03 -26.37
C VAL A 134 -22.50 16.69 -26.46
N LYS A 135 -22.15 15.71 -25.63
CA LYS A 135 -22.77 14.38 -25.63
C LYS A 135 -24.27 14.46 -25.31
N THR A 136 -24.65 15.17 -24.26
CA THR A 136 -26.06 15.38 -23.88
C THR A 136 -26.85 16.19 -24.90
N SER A 137 -26.22 17.15 -25.60
CA SER A 137 -26.89 17.91 -26.68
C SER A 137 -27.11 17.07 -27.95
N SER A 138 -26.26 16.06 -28.19
CA SER A 138 -26.41 15.16 -29.35
C SER A 138 -27.46 14.06 -29.14
N GLU A 139 -27.69 13.63 -27.89
CA GLU A 139 -28.71 12.62 -27.54
C GLU A 139 -30.13 13.22 -27.41
N ALA A 140 -30.24 14.55 -27.35
CA ALA A 140 -31.51 15.28 -27.24
C ALA A 140 -32.15 15.70 -28.58
N ARG A 141 -31.59 15.26 -29.72
CA ARG A 141 -32.15 15.45 -31.07
C ARG A 141 -32.57 14.13 -31.67
#